data_AF-A0AA39PZ26-F1
#
_entry.id   AF-A0AA39PZ26-F1
#
_cell.length_a   1.000
_cell.length_b   1.000
_cell.length_c   1.000
_cell.angle_alpha   90.00
_cell.angle_beta   90.00
_cell.angle_gamma   90.00
#
_symmetry.space_group_name_H-M   'P 1'
#
loop_
_entity.id
_entity.type
_entity.pdbx_description
1 polymer ?
#
loop_
_entity_poly.entity_id
_entity_poly.type
_entity_poly.pdbx_seq_one_letter_code
_entity_poly.pdbx_strand_id
1 'polypeptide(L)'
;MDRFYNKDNARCSINALITNRIRKDEYHLTRLDKNAISNMYIKKDDDAGTWRIVRHGNNKGAVEEIVFTITGAINMLDLPPVTRETRNQKEKARFLSQTICLTGLGSEGFEDTVNAIKVMQQMGEWEFKEGELEDWKPSVVQGYTVVELLNQYFRPHTASNKEESVPFSTDVDPEGILGRLMQHKLMHMDDNIVSYFKGEIDDRGKKRSAYRYFQKEKDLMHPLTDIPWPNLRFFG
;
A
#
# COMPACT_ATOMS: atom_id res chain seq x y z
N MET A 1 -7.71 15.96 -6.61
CA MET A 1 -9.06 15.97 -7.23
C MET A 1 -9.49 17.41 -7.49
N ASP A 2 -10.16 17.69 -8.59
CA ASP A 2 -10.62 19.05 -8.94
C ASP A 2 -12.08 19.29 -8.51
N ARG A 3 -12.59 20.49 -8.82
CA ARG A 3 -13.96 20.91 -8.48
C ARG A 3 -15.06 20.21 -9.30
N PHE A 4 -14.70 19.53 -10.38
CA PHE A 4 -15.65 18.83 -11.26
C PHE A 4 -15.79 17.35 -10.92
N TYR A 5 -14.92 16.83 -10.04
CA TYR A 5 -15.01 15.47 -9.52
C TYR A 5 -16.28 15.27 -8.68
N ASN A 6 -17.13 14.31 -9.07
CA ASN A 6 -18.35 13.97 -8.33
C ASN A 6 -18.00 13.16 -7.07
N LYS A 7 -17.72 13.87 -5.98
CA LYS A 7 -17.32 13.30 -4.69
C LYS A 7 -18.41 12.42 -4.08
N ASP A 8 -19.68 12.74 -4.29
CA ASP A 8 -20.80 11.98 -3.73
C ASP A 8 -20.94 10.61 -4.38
N ASN A 9 -20.90 10.55 -5.72
CA ASN A 9 -20.92 9.28 -6.44
C ASN A 9 -19.67 8.43 -6.09
N ALA A 10 -18.50 9.07 -6.02
CA ALA A 10 -17.27 8.38 -5.61
C ALA A 10 -17.39 7.79 -4.20
N ARG A 11 -17.93 8.54 -3.23
CA ARG A 11 -18.21 8.05 -1.87
C ARG A 11 -19.19 6.87 -1.86
N CYS A 12 -20.29 6.96 -2.61
CA CYS A 12 -21.24 5.84 -2.75
C CYS A 12 -20.57 4.60 -3.33
N SER A 13 -19.72 4.77 -4.35
CA SER A 13 -18.96 3.69 -4.96
C SER A 13 -17.97 3.06 -3.97
N ILE A 14 -17.25 3.86 -3.18
CA ILE A 14 -16.35 3.38 -2.12
C ILE A 14 -17.12 2.53 -1.10
N ASN A 15 -18.28 3.02 -0.62
CA ASN A 15 -19.11 2.29 0.33
C ASN A 15 -19.55 0.93 -0.23
N ALA A 16 -20.08 0.92 -1.46
CA ALA A 16 -20.51 -0.32 -2.11
C ALA A 16 -19.36 -1.32 -2.27
N LEU A 17 -18.15 -0.85 -2.59
CA LEU A 17 -16.96 -1.68 -2.70
C LEU A 17 -16.54 -2.24 -1.35
N ILE A 18 -16.49 -1.42 -0.31
CA ILE A 18 -16.19 -1.83 1.06
C ILE A 18 -17.18 -2.92 1.51
N THR A 19 -18.48 -2.70 1.36
CA THR A 19 -19.51 -3.70 1.73
C THR A 19 -19.30 -5.03 1.00
N ASN A 20 -18.94 -4.98 -0.28
CA ASN A 20 -18.66 -6.19 -1.06
C ASN A 20 -17.36 -6.89 -0.64
N ARG A 21 -16.34 -6.11 -0.23
CA ARG A 21 -15.03 -6.63 0.21
C ARG A 21 -15.11 -7.32 1.55
N ILE A 22 -15.75 -6.69 2.52
CA ILE A 22 -15.87 -7.18 3.89
C ILE A 22 -16.45 -8.60 3.94
N ARG A 23 -17.36 -8.94 3.01
CA ARG A 23 -17.95 -10.29 2.92
C ARG A 23 -16.98 -11.39 2.52
N LYS A 24 -15.86 -11.04 1.86
CA LYS A 24 -14.92 -11.99 1.23
C LYS A 24 -13.51 -11.90 1.79
N ASP A 25 -13.20 -10.81 2.48
CA ASP A 25 -11.87 -10.49 2.97
C ASP A 25 -11.94 -10.29 4.48
N GLU A 26 -11.36 -11.23 5.22
CA GLU A 26 -11.28 -11.21 6.68
C GLU A 26 -10.37 -10.08 7.17
N TYR A 27 -9.34 -9.75 6.39
CA TYR A 27 -8.30 -8.77 6.73
C TYR A 27 -8.53 -7.41 6.07
N HIS A 28 -9.75 -7.15 5.61
CA HIS A 28 -10.13 -5.80 5.22
C HIS A 28 -10.18 -4.90 6.45
N LEU A 29 -9.45 -3.79 6.46
CA LEU A 29 -9.26 -2.94 7.64
C LEU A 29 -10.57 -2.44 8.27
N THR A 30 -11.60 -2.14 7.48
CA THR A 30 -12.94 -1.80 7.99
C THR A 30 -13.56 -2.86 8.93
N ARG A 31 -13.10 -4.11 8.90
CA ARG A 31 -13.59 -5.18 9.79
C ARG A 31 -12.88 -5.22 11.13
N LEU A 32 -11.73 -4.57 11.24
CA LEU A 32 -10.84 -4.74 12.37
C LEU A 32 -11.24 -3.78 13.48
N ASP A 33 -11.87 -4.34 14.50
CA ASP A 33 -12.04 -3.70 15.79
C ASP A 33 -11.00 -4.23 16.80
N LYS A 34 -11.08 -3.75 18.04
CA LYS A 34 -10.19 -4.19 19.13
C LYS A 34 -10.27 -5.69 19.41
N ASN A 35 -11.40 -6.33 19.14
CA ASN A 35 -11.57 -7.77 19.37
C ASN A 35 -10.96 -8.59 18.23
N ALA A 36 -11.09 -8.10 17.00
CA ALA A 36 -10.56 -8.74 15.80
C ALA A 36 -9.02 -8.86 15.83
N ILE A 37 -8.33 -7.90 16.44
CA ILE A 37 -6.86 -7.90 16.54
C ILE A 37 -6.30 -8.74 17.70
N SER A 38 -7.14 -9.33 18.56
CA SER A 38 -6.71 -10.05 19.76
C SER A 38 -5.78 -11.25 19.50
N ASN A 39 -5.85 -11.85 18.32
CA ASN A 39 -5.02 -12.98 17.90
C ASN A 39 -3.81 -12.55 17.06
N MET A 40 -3.56 -11.25 16.94
CA MET A 40 -2.47 -10.67 16.19
C MET A 40 -1.40 -10.14 17.14
N TYR A 41 -0.14 -10.25 16.76
CA TYR A 41 0.97 -9.70 17.53
C TYR A 41 2.10 -9.27 16.60
N ILE A 42 2.99 -8.42 17.10
CA ILE A 42 4.15 -7.95 16.36
C ILE A 42 5.30 -8.92 16.60
N LYS A 43 6.01 -9.27 15.53
CA LYS A 43 7.20 -10.12 15.59
C LYS A 43 8.31 -9.52 14.73
N LYS A 44 9.52 -9.50 15.27
CA LYS A 44 10.71 -9.16 14.51
C LYS A 44 11.05 -10.29 13.55
N ASP A 45 11.23 -9.94 12.28
CA ASP A 45 11.92 -10.76 11.30
C ASP A 45 13.41 -10.42 11.38
N ASP A 46 14.19 -11.31 11.97
CA ASP A 46 15.63 -11.10 12.15
C ASP A 46 16.41 -11.14 10.83
N ASP A 47 15.91 -11.86 9.83
CA ASP A 47 16.53 -11.99 8.52
C ASP A 47 16.24 -10.73 7.67
N ALA A 48 15.00 -10.26 7.67
CA ALA A 48 14.64 -9.02 6.96
C ALA A 48 15.04 -7.75 7.73
N GLY A 49 15.24 -7.84 9.05
CA GLY A 49 15.47 -6.68 9.92
C GLY A 49 14.22 -5.79 10.05
N THR A 50 13.04 -6.35 9.80
CA THR A 50 11.74 -5.64 9.82
C THR A 50 10.84 -6.20 10.91
N TRP A 51 9.77 -5.46 11.21
CA TRP A 51 8.74 -5.88 12.16
C TRP A 51 7.47 -6.17 11.38
N ARG A 52 6.88 -7.34 11.61
CA ARG A 52 5.67 -7.80 10.91
C ARG A 52 4.55 -8.07 11.90
N ILE A 53 3.32 -7.81 11.46
CA ILE A 53 2.13 -8.23 12.19
C ILE A 53 1.82 -9.67 11.78
N VAL A 54 1.76 -10.55 12.77
CA VAL A 54 1.63 -11.98 12.56
C VAL A 54 0.49 -12.57 13.39
N ARG A 55 0.06 -13.78 13.01
CA ARG A 55 -0.83 -14.65 13.79
C ARG A 55 -0.25 -16.06 13.88
N HIS A 56 -0.80 -16.85 14.79
CA HIS A 56 -0.56 -18.29 14.77
C HIS A 56 -1.19 -18.91 13.51
N GLY A 57 -0.38 -19.69 12.78
CA GLY A 57 -0.85 -20.47 11.66
C GLY A 57 -1.60 -21.72 12.11
N ASN A 58 -2.18 -22.44 11.15
CA ASN A 58 -2.98 -23.64 11.41
C ASN A 58 -2.13 -24.80 11.99
N ASN A 59 -0.82 -24.79 11.73
CA ASN A 59 0.12 -25.79 12.23
C ASN A 59 0.70 -25.36 13.58
N LYS A 60 0.90 -26.32 14.49
CA LYS A 60 1.44 -26.05 15.82
C LYS A 60 2.82 -25.39 15.73
N GLY A 61 2.92 -24.16 16.22
CA GLY A 61 4.15 -23.36 16.20
C GLY A 61 4.41 -22.61 14.89
N ALA A 62 3.57 -22.76 13.87
CA ALA A 62 3.65 -21.93 12.67
C ALA A 62 3.18 -20.51 12.96
N VAL A 63 3.84 -19.54 12.33
CA VAL A 63 3.50 -18.13 12.40
C VAL A 63 3.28 -17.67 10.96
N GLU A 64 2.16 -16.99 10.73
CA GLU A 64 1.76 -16.46 9.42
C GLU A 64 1.73 -14.94 9.49
N GLU A 65 2.31 -14.29 8.49
CA GLU A 65 2.18 -12.85 8.29
C GLU A 65 0.76 -12.49 7.86
N ILE A 66 0.26 -11.38 8.39
CA ILE A 66 -1.07 -10.86 8.05
C ILE A 66 -0.93 -9.75 7.02
N VAL A 67 -1.60 -9.94 5.89
CA VAL A 67 -1.71 -8.93 4.84
C VAL A 67 -3.08 -8.28 4.91
N PHE A 68 -3.11 -6.96 5.11
CA PHE A 68 -4.32 -6.18 5.21
C PHE A 68 -4.75 -5.58 3.87
N THR A 69 -6.06 -5.38 3.72
CA THR A 69 -6.65 -4.72 2.54
C THR A 69 -7.36 -3.43 2.95
N ILE A 70 -7.20 -2.39 2.15
CA ILE A 70 -7.92 -1.11 2.26
C ILE A 70 -8.62 -0.78 0.94
N THR A 71 -9.79 -0.17 1.04
CA THR A 71 -10.55 0.32 -0.13
C THR A 71 -10.76 1.82 0.00
N GLY A 72 -10.33 2.59 -1.00
CA GLY A 72 -10.53 4.04 -1.07
C GLY A 72 -10.29 4.57 -2.48
N ALA A 73 -10.53 5.87 -2.68
CA ALA A 73 -10.16 6.56 -3.91
C ALA A 73 -8.71 7.03 -3.86
N ILE A 74 -7.98 6.91 -4.97
CA ILE A 74 -6.62 7.43 -5.08
C ILE A 74 -6.69 8.96 -5.16
N ASN A 75 -6.09 9.62 -4.18
CA ASN A 75 -5.96 11.07 -4.12
C ASN A 75 -4.63 11.54 -4.74
N MET A 76 -3.54 10.82 -4.47
CA MET A 76 -2.20 11.06 -5.02
C MET A 76 -1.50 9.73 -5.25
N LEU A 77 -0.56 9.72 -6.19
CA LEU A 77 0.29 8.57 -6.50
C LEU A 77 1.67 9.06 -6.91
N ASP A 78 2.69 8.32 -6.50
CA ASP A 78 4.07 8.41 -6.97
C ASP A 78 4.54 6.99 -7.25
N LEU A 79 4.38 6.55 -8.49
CA LEU A 79 4.52 5.15 -8.92
C LEU A 79 5.50 5.06 -10.09
N PRO A 80 6.07 3.87 -10.36
CA PRO A 80 6.91 3.65 -11.53
C PRO A 80 6.19 3.99 -12.87
N PRO A 81 6.92 4.11 -14.00
CA PRO A 81 8.35 3.88 -14.15
C PRO A 81 9.21 5.02 -13.61
N VAL A 82 10.34 4.67 -13.00
CA VAL A 82 11.38 5.64 -12.66
C VAL A 82 12.13 6.00 -13.94
N THR A 83 11.80 7.16 -14.50
CA THR A 83 12.33 7.62 -15.80
C THR A 83 13.33 8.77 -15.69
N ARG A 84 13.55 9.30 -14.49
CA ARG A 84 14.38 10.48 -14.27
C ARG A 84 15.18 10.34 -12.99
N GLU A 85 16.49 10.61 -13.10
CA GLU A 85 17.33 10.80 -11.93
C GLU A 85 17.15 12.24 -11.41
N THR A 86 16.94 12.37 -10.10
CA THR A 86 16.81 13.65 -9.41
C THR A 86 18.14 14.04 -8.76
N ARG A 87 18.31 15.34 -8.49
CA ARG A 87 19.52 15.83 -7.81
C ARG A 87 19.62 15.20 -6.42
N ASN A 88 20.78 14.64 -6.09
CA ASN A 88 21.10 13.93 -4.84
C ASN A 88 20.36 12.59 -4.65
N GLN A 89 19.83 11.98 -5.72
CA GLN A 89 19.12 10.71 -5.62
C GLN A 89 20.00 9.58 -5.04
N LYS A 90 21.31 9.61 -5.30
CA LYS A 90 22.28 8.66 -4.70
C LYS A 90 22.34 8.73 -3.18
N GLU A 91 22.34 9.92 -2.61
CA GLU A 91 22.39 10.13 -1.16
C GLU A 91 21.08 9.73 -0.48
N LYS A 92 19.97 9.86 -1.22
CA LYS A 92 18.62 9.55 -0.77
C LYS A 92 18.09 8.21 -1.24
N ALA A 93 18.94 7.36 -1.83
CA ALA A 93 18.50 6.11 -2.46
C ALA A 93 17.73 5.21 -1.48
N ARG A 94 18.18 5.14 -0.22
CA ARG A 94 17.52 4.38 0.86
C ARG A 94 16.11 4.86 1.24
N PHE A 95 15.73 6.05 0.78
CA PHE A 95 14.42 6.66 1.04
C PHE A 95 13.54 6.70 -0.20
N LEU A 96 14.00 6.13 -1.33
CA LEU A 96 13.18 6.05 -2.52
C LEU A 96 12.07 5.04 -2.29
N SER A 97 10.84 5.49 -2.49
CA SER A 97 9.65 4.70 -2.33
C SER A 97 8.69 4.93 -3.49
N GLN A 98 7.74 4.00 -3.60
CA GLN A 98 6.55 4.09 -4.41
C GLN A 98 5.39 4.27 -3.43
N THR A 99 4.57 5.29 -3.66
CA THR A 99 3.59 5.77 -2.68
C THR A 99 2.23 5.96 -3.33
N ILE A 100 1.18 5.56 -2.63
CA ILE A 100 -0.19 5.96 -2.94
C ILE A 100 -0.84 6.61 -1.73
N CYS A 101 -1.71 7.57 -1.99
CA CYS A 101 -2.51 8.24 -0.98
C CYS A 101 -3.98 7.95 -1.25
N LEU A 102 -4.66 7.30 -0.31
CA LEU A 102 -6.06 6.92 -0.41
C LEU A 102 -6.94 7.86 0.42
N THR A 103 -8.16 8.12 -0.05
CA THR A 103 -9.19 8.84 0.69
C THR A 103 -10.55 8.16 0.58
N GLY A 104 -11.32 8.21 1.67
CA GLY A 104 -12.70 7.74 1.71
C GLY A 104 -13.74 8.75 1.24
N LEU A 105 -13.34 10.02 1.02
CA LEU A 105 -14.26 11.12 0.71
C LEU A 105 -15.42 11.26 1.71
N GLY A 106 -15.17 10.97 2.99
CA GLY A 106 -16.18 10.99 4.05
C GLY A 106 -17.05 9.71 4.13
N SER A 107 -16.58 8.59 3.57
CA SER A 107 -17.13 7.25 3.79
C SER A 107 -16.91 6.81 5.24
N GLU A 108 -17.97 6.33 5.91
CA GLU A 108 -17.88 5.73 7.24
C GLU A 108 -16.97 4.49 7.25
N GLY A 109 -17.09 3.60 6.26
CA GLY A 109 -16.25 2.41 6.18
C GLY A 109 -14.76 2.71 5.96
N PHE A 110 -14.41 3.87 5.39
CA PHE A 110 -13.03 4.32 5.32
C PHE A 110 -12.57 4.91 6.66
N GLU A 111 -13.44 5.60 7.40
CA GLU A 111 -13.13 6.06 8.76
C GLU A 111 -12.90 4.89 9.71
N ASP A 112 -13.65 3.81 9.56
CA ASP A 112 -13.39 2.54 10.27
C ASP A 112 -12.01 1.98 9.94
N THR A 113 -11.56 2.11 8.69
CA THR A 113 -10.18 1.73 8.31
C THR A 113 -9.15 2.60 9.02
N VAL A 114 -9.36 3.91 9.09
CA VAL A 114 -8.49 4.84 9.83
C VAL A 114 -8.44 4.45 11.31
N ASN A 115 -9.57 4.08 11.91
CA ASN A 115 -9.64 3.62 13.29
C ASN A 115 -8.93 2.28 13.50
N ALA A 116 -9.02 1.35 12.55
CA ALA A 116 -8.28 0.09 12.59
C ALA A 116 -6.76 0.32 12.60
N ILE A 117 -6.25 1.27 11.81
CA ILE A 117 -4.81 1.61 11.80
C ILE A 117 -4.39 2.19 13.17
N LYS A 118 -5.21 3.04 13.79
CA LYS A 118 -4.94 3.53 15.16
C LYS A 118 -4.89 2.40 16.19
N VAL A 119 -5.76 1.40 16.04
CA VAL A 119 -5.76 0.21 16.89
C VAL A 119 -4.49 -0.64 16.68
N MET A 120 -3.99 -0.73 15.45
CA MET A 120 -2.71 -1.38 15.16
C MET A 120 -1.52 -0.60 15.73
N GLN A 121 -1.55 0.73 15.70
CA GLN A 121 -0.53 1.54 16.35
C GLN A 121 -0.46 1.26 17.86
N GLN A 122 -1.60 1.13 18.54
CA GLN A 122 -1.64 0.77 19.97
C GLN A 122 -1.00 -0.60 20.25
N MET A 123 -1.15 -1.56 19.33
CA MET A 123 -0.44 -2.84 19.42
C MET A 123 1.08 -2.64 19.33
N GLY A 124 1.54 -1.74 18.46
CA GLY A 124 2.94 -1.32 18.38
C GLY A 124 3.43 -0.69 19.68
N GLU A 125 2.69 0.25 20.25
CA GLU A 125 3.05 0.94 21.49
C GLU A 125 3.22 -0.02 22.68
N TRP A 126 2.59 -1.20 22.66
CA TRP A 126 2.80 -2.23 23.69
C TRP A 126 4.07 -3.07 23.47
N GLU A 127 4.55 -3.19 22.23
CA GLU A 127 5.74 -3.96 21.88
C GLU A 127 7.02 -3.12 21.96
N PHE A 128 6.95 -1.85 21.58
CA PHE A 128 8.11 -0.95 21.52
C PHE A 128 8.25 -0.13 22.80
N LYS A 129 9.48 0.31 23.12
CA LYS A 129 9.68 1.26 24.22
C LYS A 129 9.13 2.63 23.84
N GLU A 130 8.76 3.39 24.86
CA GLU A 130 8.30 4.77 24.69
C GLU A 130 9.32 5.60 23.88
N GLY A 131 8.85 6.20 22.79
CA GLY A 131 9.67 7.01 21.88
C GLY A 131 10.40 6.25 20.77
N GLU A 132 10.32 4.91 20.70
CA GLU A 132 10.91 4.12 19.61
C GLU A 132 9.96 3.93 18.42
N LEU A 133 8.65 4.00 18.64
CA LEU A 133 7.63 3.96 17.59
C LEU A 133 7.23 5.39 17.18
N GLU A 134 7.26 5.68 15.89
CA GLU A 134 6.74 6.94 15.36
C GLU A 134 5.20 6.96 15.46
N ASP A 135 4.66 8.04 16.02
CA ASP A 135 3.21 8.24 16.17
C ASP A 135 2.55 8.41 14.79
N TRP A 136 1.65 7.49 14.43
CA TRP A 136 0.95 7.56 13.15
C TRP A 136 -0.26 8.49 13.25
N LYS A 137 -0.30 9.48 12.34
CA LYS A 137 -1.42 10.41 12.23
C LYS A 137 -1.94 10.45 10.81
N PRO A 138 -3.25 10.27 10.61
CA PRO A 138 -3.82 10.43 9.28
C PRO A 138 -3.69 11.88 8.84
N SER A 139 -3.34 12.08 7.57
CA SER A 139 -3.27 13.41 6.98
C SER A 139 -4.67 13.85 6.51
N VAL A 140 -4.84 15.16 6.28
CA VAL A 140 -6.08 15.72 5.74
C VAL A 140 -5.78 16.47 4.45
N VAL A 141 -6.46 16.11 3.37
CA VAL A 141 -6.33 16.76 2.05
C VAL A 141 -7.71 17.20 1.58
N GLN A 142 -7.86 18.49 1.27
CA GLN A 142 -9.13 19.08 0.84
C GLN A 142 -10.31 18.81 1.81
N GLY A 143 -10.02 18.71 3.11
CA GLY A 143 -11.03 18.45 4.15
C GLY A 143 -11.38 16.97 4.34
N TYR A 144 -10.74 16.04 3.64
CA TYR A 144 -10.94 14.61 3.82
C TYR A 144 -9.72 13.94 4.42
N THR A 145 -9.96 12.99 5.34
CA THR A 145 -8.93 12.09 5.86
C THR A 145 -8.32 11.28 4.73
N VAL A 146 -6.99 11.15 4.76
CA VAL A 146 -6.23 10.35 3.81
C VAL A 146 -5.27 9.40 4.52
N VAL A 147 -5.05 8.24 3.91
CA VAL A 147 -4.07 7.23 4.33
C VAL A 147 -2.99 7.13 3.27
N GLU A 148 -1.75 7.40 3.66
CA GLU A 148 -0.59 7.20 2.80
C GLU A 148 -0.04 5.79 2.99
N LEU A 149 0.21 5.10 1.87
CA LEU A 149 0.78 3.77 1.81
C LEU A 149 2.04 3.86 0.97
N LEU A 150 3.15 3.34 1.48
CA LEU A 150 4.44 3.40 0.83
C LEU A 150 5.10 2.02 0.83
N ASN A 151 5.86 1.73 -0.23
CA ASN A 151 6.83 0.64 -0.25
C ASN A 151 8.18 1.18 -0.73
N GLN A 152 9.27 0.84 -0.05
CA GLN A 152 10.61 1.27 -0.43
C GLN A 152 11.12 0.42 -1.60
N TYR A 153 11.85 1.05 -2.53
CA TYR A 153 12.51 0.29 -3.61
C TYR A 153 13.69 -0.54 -3.10
N PHE A 154 14.28 -0.13 -1.98
CA PHE A 154 15.48 -0.75 -1.43
C PHE A 154 15.34 -0.99 0.07
N ARG A 155 15.93 -2.08 0.55
CA ARG A 155 16.25 -2.29 1.97
C ARG A 155 17.77 -2.19 2.19
N PRO A 156 18.24 -1.81 3.39
CA PRO A 156 19.65 -1.87 3.73
C PRO A 156 20.18 -3.32 3.64
N HIS A 157 21.35 -3.48 3.03
CA HIS A 157 22.05 -4.76 3.00
C HIS A 157 22.86 -4.92 4.30
N THR A 158 22.48 -5.90 5.12
CA THR A 158 23.17 -6.27 6.36
C THR A 158 24.08 -7.47 6.11
N ALA A 159 25.16 -7.60 6.88
CA ALA A 159 26.12 -8.70 6.73
C ALA A 159 25.54 -10.10 7.02
N SER A 160 24.37 -10.16 7.68
CA SER A 160 23.61 -11.39 7.93
C SER A 160 22.83 -11.86 6.70
N ASN A 161 22.51 -10.96 5.77
CA ASN A 161 21.62 -11.25 4.65
C ASN A 161 22.42 -11.92 3.54
N LYS A 162 22.29 -13.25 3.44
CA LYS A 162 22.89 -14.05 2.36
C LYS A 162 22.09 -14.02 1.06
N GLU A 163 20.95 -13.32 1.07
CA GLU A 163 20.04 -13.26 -0.07
C GLU A 163 20.59 -12.35 -1.19
N GLU A 164 20.42 -12.80 -2.42
CA GLU A 164 20.76 -12.01 -3.61
C GLU A 164 19.65 -11.01 -3.91
N SER A 165 20.05 -9.82 -4.39
CA SER A 165 19.09 -8.81 -4.81
C SER A 165 18.31 -9.29 -6.03
N VAL A 166 16.99 -9.14 -5.98
CA VAL A 166 16.11 -9.29 -7.14
C VAL A 166 16.34 -8.11 -8.09
N PRO A 167 16.47 -8.31 -9.41
CA PRO A 167 16.59 -7.22 -10.35
C PRO A 167 15.25 -6.50 -10.54
N PHE A 168 15.30 -5.17 -10.75
CA PHE A 168 14.11 -4.42 -11.16
C PHE A 168 13.63 -4.86 -12.54
N SER A 169 12.31 -4.95 -12.71
CA SER A 169 11.73 -5.16 -14.03
C SER A 169 11.88 -3.91 -14.91
N THR A 170 11.86 -4.10 -16.22
CA THR A 170 11.87 -2.99 -17.19
C THR A 170 10.65 -2.09 -17.07
N ASP A 171 9.55 -2.57 -16.48
CA ASP A 171 8.34 -1.78 -16.24
C ASP A 171 8.54 -0.79 -15.08
N VAL A 172 9.42 -1.12 -14.13
CA VAL A 172 9.72 -0.29 -12.96
C VAL A 172 10.91 0.63 -13.24
N ASP A 173 11.96 0.10 -13.85
CA ASP A 173 13.23 0.81 -14.10
C ASP A 173 13.68 0.69 -15.56
N PRO A 174 12.93 1.29 -16.53
CA PRO A 174 13.22 1.14 -17.95
C PRO A 174 14.60 1.68 -18.36
N GLU A 175 15.09 2.68 -17.63
CA GLU A 175 16.35 3.37 -17.92
C GLU A 175 17.50 2.87 -17.02
N GLY A 176 17.29 1.82 -16.22
CA GLY A 176 18.30 1.26 -15.30
C GLY A 176 18.75 2.23 -14.20
N ILE A 177 17.96 3.25 -13.87
CA ILE A 177 18.27 4.26 -12.85
C ILE A 177 18.31 3.62 -11.47
N LEU A 178 17.27 2.90 -11.07
CA LEU A 178 17.23 2.20 -9.77
C LEU A 178 18.33 1.14 -9.67
N GLY A 179 18.58 0.41 -10.77
CA GLY A 179 19.68 -0.54 -10.87
C GLY A 179 21.04 0.10 -10.63
N ARG A 180 21.29 1.29 -11.17
CA ARG A 180 22.54 2.05 -10.90
C ARG A 180 22.62 2.61 -9.48
N LEU A 181 21.50 2.76 -8.78
CA LEU A 181 21.43 3.25 -7.41
C LEU A 181 21.61 2.14 -6.37
N MET A 182 21.47 0.87 -6.76
CA MET A 182 21.87 -0.29 -5.95
C MET A 182 23.39 -0.29 -5.73
N GLN A 183 23.87 0.54 -4.80
CA GLN A 183 25.23 0.48 -4.28
C GLN A 183 25.36 -0.70 -3.31
N HIS A 184 26.58 -1.10 -2.95
CA HIS A 184 26.91 -2.26 -2.10
C HIS A 184 26.19 -2.37 -0.73
N LYS A 185 25.40 -1.37 -0.32
CA LYS A 185 24.67 -1.34 0.96
C LYS A 185 23.14 -1.35 0.81
N LEU A 186 22.63 -1.47 -0.41
CA LEU A 186 21.19 -1.49 -0.69
C LEU A 186 20.86 -2.71 -1.54
N MET A 187 19.72 -3.35 -1.24
CA MET A 187 19.23 -4.51 -1.98
C MET A 187 17.73 -4.35 -2.28
N HIS A 188 17.30 -4.87 -3.41
CA HIS A 188 15.89 -4.96 -3.81
C HIS A 188 15.44 -6.42 -3.66
N MET A 189 14.29 -6.64 -3.04
CA MET A 189 13.77 -7.96 -2.71
C MET A 189 12.33 -8.14 -3.12
N ASP A 190 11.82 -9.37 -2.99
CA ASP A 190 10.42 -9.71 -3.23
C ASP A 190 9.45 -8.81 -2.44
N ASP A 191 9.75 -8.49 -1.17
CA ASP A 191 8.95 -7.56 -0.35
C ASP A 191 8.88 -6.14 -0.93
N ASN A 192 9.88 -5.74 -1.73
CA ASN A 192 9.93 -4.44 -2.38
C ASN A 192 9.16 -4.40 -3.72
N ILE A 193 8.60 -5.53 -4.17
CA ILE A 193 7.86 -5.63 -5.43
C ILE A 193 6.40 -5.25 -5.19
N VAL A 194 5.94 -4.21 -5.89
CA VAL A 194 4.53 -3.82 -5.90
C VAL A 194 3.86 -4.29 -7.18
N SER A 195 2.75 -5.02 -7.04
CA SER A 195 1.93 -5.47 -8.15
C SER A 195 0.76 -4.52 -8.41
N TYR A 196 0.60 -4.11 -9.66
CA TYR A 196 -0.43 -3.17 -10.09
C TYR A 196 -1.46 -3.87 -10.98
N PHE A 197 -2.73 -3.68 -10.66
CA PHE A 197 -3.83 -4.29 -11.40
C PHE A 197 -4.81 -3.22 -11.85
N LYS A 198 -5.17 -3.26 -13.14
CA LYS A 198 -6.29 -2.47 -13.66
C LYS A 198 -7.45 -3.40 -13.93
N GLY A 199 -8.58 -3.10 -13.28
CA GLY A 199 -9.85 -3.70 -13.67
C GLY A 199 -10.50 -2.85 -14.74
N GLU A 200 -10.88 -3.48 -15.85
CA GLU A 200 -11.72 -2.86 -16.86
C GLU A 200 -13.09 -3.54 -16.85
N ILE A 201 -14.13 -2.76 -17.06
CA ILE A 201 -15.49 -3.28 -17.25
C ILE A 201 -15.77 -3.12 -18.73
N ASP A 202 -16.09 -4.22 -19.41
CA ASP A 202 -16.50 -4.14 -20.80
C ASP A 202 -17.90 -3.53 -20.94
N ASP A 203 -18.29 -3.14 -22.16
CA ASP A 203 -19.59 -2.50 -22.45
C ASP A 203 -20.81 -3.34 -22.02
N ARG A 204 -20.60 -4.61 -21.64
CA ARG A 204 -21.63 -5.55 -21.17
C ARG A 204 -21.67 -5.65 -19.64
N GLY A 205 -20.93 -4.80 -18.93
CA GLY A 205 -20.82 -4.83 -17.47
C GLY A 205 -19.98 -5.99 -16.94
N LYS A 206 -19.27 -6.74 -17.80
CA LYS A 206 -18.45 -7.87 -17.36
C LYS A 206 -17.05 -7.37 -17.01
N LYS A 207 -16.63 -7.66 -15.77
CA LYS A 207 -15.31 -7.32 -15.27
C LYS A 207 -14.23 -8.18 -15.94
N ARG A 208 -13.24 -7.53 -16.54
CA ARG A 208 -11.98 -8.14 -16.99
C ARG A 208 -10.86 -7.55 -16.15
N SER A 209 -10.10 -8.40 -15.47
CA SER A 209 -8.84 -7.97 -14.86
C SER A 209 -7.77 -8.05 -15.95
N ALA A 210 -7.22 -6.91 -16.36
CA ALA A 210 -6.09 -6.88 -17.27
C ALA A 210 -4.80 -6.67 -16.46
N TYR A 211 -3.77 -7.47 -16.76
CA TYR A 211 -2.42 -7.27 -16.26
C TYR A 211 -1.70 -6.29 -17.19
N ARG A 212 -1.79 -4.98 -16.95
CA ARG A 212 -0.87 -3.97 -17.53
C ARG A 212 -1.15 -2.55 -17.03
N TYR A 213 -0.12 -1.87 -16.52
CA TYR A 213 0.52 -0.68 -17.12
C TYR A 213 1.35 0.14 -16.11
N PHE A 214 2.44 0.76 -16.60
CA PHE A 214 2.63 2.21 -16.51
C PHE A 214 3.31 2.76 -17.77
N GLN A 215 2.56 3.47 -18.62
CA GLN A 215 3.11 4.40 -19.60
C GLN A 215 2.10 5.54 -19.84
N LYS A 216 2.46 6.70 -19.30
CA LYS A 216 2.24 8.06 -19.80
C LYS A 216 0.88 8.40 -20.45
N GLU A 217 0.00 9.02 -19.67
CA GLU A 217 -0.92 10.03 -20.19
C GLU A 217 -1.03 11.19 -19.20
N LYS A 218 -0.12 12.16 -19.37
CA LYS A 218 -0.48 13.56 -19.14
C LYS A 218 -1.26 13.94 -20.39
N ASP A 219 -2.58 13.77 -20.37
CA ASP A 219 -3.54 14.65 -21.04
C ASP A 219 -4.97 14.17 -20.75
N LEU A 220 -5.82 15.13 -20.35
CA LEU A 220 -7.29 15.09 -20.32
C LEU A 220 -7.95 14.15 -19.28
N MET A 221 -8.05 14.63 -18.04
CA MET A 221 -9.22 14.31 -17.21
C MET A 221 -10.47 14.94 -17.84
N HIS A 222 -11.29 14.13 -18.51
CA HIS A 222 -12.70 14.41 -18.74
C HIS A 222 -13.58 13.35 -18.05
N PRO A 223 -14.79 13.73 -17.60
CA PRO A 223 -15.51 13.01 -16.57
C PRO A 223 -16.23 11.81 -17.18
N LEU A 224 -15.81 10.60 -16.80
CA LEU A 224 -16.63 9.41 -17.01
C LEU A 224 -17.23 9.00 -15.67
N THR A 225 -18.51 9.32 -15.57
CA THR A 225 -19.48 8.85 -14.59
C THR A 225 -19.58 7.32 -14.62
N ASP A 226 -19.76 6.73 -13.44
CA ASP A 226 -20.24 5.36 -13.20
C ASP A 226 -19.34 4.18 -13.61
N ILE A 227 -18.26 3.93 -12.86
CA ILE A 227 -17.53 2.64 -12.92
C ILE A 227 -17.01 2.24 -11.51
N PRO A 228 -17.33 1.02 -11.00
CA PRO A 228 -16.79 0.51 -9.74
C PRO A 228 -15.37 -0.09 -9.92
N TRP A 229 -14.39 0.52 -9.25
CA TRP A 229 -12.96 0.14 -9.29
C TRP A 229 -12.60 -1.03 -8.38
N PRO A 230 -11.63 -1.91 -8.71
CA PRO A 230 -11.24 -3.01 -7.85
C PRO A 230 -9.84 -2.89 -7.22
N ASN A 231 -9.78 -3.28 -5.94
CA ASN A 231 -8.67 -3.91 -5.21
C ASN A 231 -7.22 -3.60 -5.57
N LEU A 232 -6.55 -2.97 -4.60
CA LEU A 232 -5.15 -3.23 -4.32
C LEU A 232 -5.02 -4.23 -3.18
N ARG A 233 -4.20 -5.26 -3.38
CA ARG A 233 -3.60 -6.05 -2.30
C ARG A 233 -2.15 -5.58 -2.21
N PHE A 234 -1.71 -5.16 -1.03
CA PHE A 234 -0.30 -4.85 -0.77
C PHE A 234 0.28 -6.00 0.04
N PHE A 235 1.33 -6.61 -0.48
CA PHE A 235 2.25 -7.41 0.32
C PHE A 235 3.17 -6.42 1.06
N GLY A 236 3.32 -6.61 2.36
CA GLY A 236 4.29 -5.91 3.21
C GLY A 236 5.49 -6.80 3.49
#